data_AF-A0AAU7BP04-F1
#
_entry.id   AF-A0AAU7BP04-F1
#
_cell.length_a   1.000
_cell.length_b   1.000
_cell.length_c   1.000
_cell.angle_alpha   90.00
_cell.angle_beta   90.00
_cell.angle_gamma   90.00
#
_symmetry.space_group_name_H-M   'P 1'
#
loop_
_entity.id
_entity.type
_entity.pdbx_description
1 polymer ?
#
loop_
_entity_poly.entity_id
_entity_poly.type
_entity_poly.pdbx_seq_one_letter_code
_entity_poly.pdbx_strand_id
1 'polypeptide(L)'
;MKKYIPLALRIIIAFILIQTLRFKFTAHEDSVYIFETVGLEPFGRIGIGVLELIAGILLLIPKTVWAGAVLTLGLIGGAIIMHLTQLGIEVKNDGGMLFITAVITFALSAIVLYMHRKEVPLIGKRLYL
;
A
#
# COMPACT_ATOMS: atom_id res chain seq x y z
N MET A 1 11.14 13.98 20.19
CA MET A 1 10.49 14.42 18.93
C MET A 1 10.80 13.53 17.72
N LYS A 2 12.02 13.00 17.52
CA LYS A 2 12.41 12.22 16.32
C LYS A 2 11.68 10.86 16.10
N LYS A 3 11.07 10.27 17.14
CA LYS A 3 10.44 8.92 17.07
C LYS A 3 8.94 8.94 16.71
N TYR A 4 8.25 10.03 17.00
CA TYR A 4 6.79 10.11 16.85
C TYR A 4 6.35 10.32 15.39
N ILE A 5 7.11 11.08 14.62
CA ILE A 5 6.85 11.30 13.19
C ILE A 5 6.87 9.98 12.40
N PRO A 6 7.95 9.15 12.45
CA PRO A 6 7.94 7.86 11.75
C PRO A 6 6.80 6.94 12.18
N LEU A 7 6.45 6.92 13.48
CA LEU A 7 5.34 6.13 13.97
C LEU A 7 3.99 6.61 13.41
N ALA A 8 3.76 7.92 13.40
CA ALA A 8 2.54 8.50 12.84
C ALA A 8 2.36 8.14 11.36
N LEU A 9 3.43 8.26 10.55
CA LEU A 9 3.39 7.88 9.13
C LEU A 9 2.99 6.40 8.94
N ARG A 10 3.58 5.50 9.73
CA ARG A 10 3.28 4.06 9.69
C ARG A 10 1.82 3.77 10.05
N ILE A 11 1.30 4.46 11.08
CA ILE A 11 -0.10 4.32 11.51
C ILE A 11 -1.05 4.83 10.41
N ILE A 12 -0.75 5.97 9.78
CA ILE A 12 -1.56 6.52 8.68
C ILE A 12 -1.63 5.52 7.52
N ILE A 13 -0.49 4.99 7.08
CA ILE A 13 -0.45 4.01 5.98
C ILE A 13 -1.23 2.75 6.36
N ALA A 14 -0.98 2.18 7.55
CA ALA A 14 -1.69 0.98 8.01
C ALA A 14 -3.20 1.21 8.10
N PHE A 15 -3.64 2.39 8.54
CA PHE A 15 -5.05 2.75 8.57
C PHE A 15 -5.65 2.79 7.16
N ILE A 16 -4.97 3.44 6.20
CA ILE A 16 -5.44 3.48 4.80
C ILE A 16 -5.56 2.06 4.23
N LEU A 17 -4.54 1.21 4.41
CA LEU A 17 -4.59 -0.18 3.97
C LEU A 17 -5.77 -0.93 4.60
N ILE A 18 -6.00 -0.80 5.91
CA ILE A 18 -7.14 -1.45 6.58
C ILE A 18 -8.47 -0.96 6.01
N GLN A 19 -8.60 0.32 5.67
CA GLN A 19 -9.80 0.82 5.01
C GLN A 19 -10.03 0.13 3.65
N THR A 20 -8.99 -0.07 2.84
CA THR A 20 -9.12 -0.77 1.55
C THR A 20 -9.52 -2.24 1.72
N LEU A 21 -9.07 -2.91 2.79
CA LEU A 21 -9.44 -4.30 3.10
C LEU A 21 -10.94 -4.49 3.27
N ARG A 22 -11.63 -3.51 3.86
CA ARG A 22 -13.09 -3.57 4.02
C ARG A 22 -13.75 -3.79 2.67
N PHE A 23 -13.44 -2.95 1.68
CA PHE A 23 -14.00 -3.03 0.34
C PHE A 23 -13.66 -4.37 -0.33
N LYS A 24 -12.41 -4.83 -0.19
CA LYS A 24 -11.97 -6.08 -0.80
C LYS A 24 -12.62 -7.29 -0.15
N PHE A 25 -12.59 -7.45 1.16
CA PHE A 25 -13.09 -8.68 1.81
C PHE A 25 -14.61 -8.75 1.91
N THR A 26 -15.33 -7.62 1.89
CA THR A 26 -16.80 -7.63 1.86
C THR A 26 -17.37 -7.66 0.44
N ALA A 27 -16.53 -7.83 -0.59
CA ALA A 27 -16.93 -7.81 -2.00
C ALA A 27 -17.77 -6.56 -2.34
N HIS A 28 -17.33 -5.39 -1.89
CA HIS A 28 -17.99 -4.13 -2.22
C HIS A 28 -17.99 -3.92 -3.74
N GLU A 29 -19.09 -3.41 -4.28
CA GLU A 29 -19.33 -3.31 -5.73
C GLU A 29 -18.23 -2.55 -6.50
N ASP A 30 -17.62 -1.53 -5.88
CA ASP A 30 -16.50 -0.80 -6.47
C ASP A 30 -15.23 -1.63 -6.52
N SER A 31 -14.97 -2.41 -5.47
CA SER A 31 -13.83 -3.32 -5.47
C SER A 31 -14.02 -4.45 -6.47
N VAL A 32 -15.22 -5.02 -6.57
CA VAL A 32 -15.52 -6.05 -7.58
C VAL A 32 -15.31 -5.48 -8.98
N TYR A 33 -15.91 -4.31 -9.28
CA TYR A 33 -15.75 -3.64 -10.57
C TYR A 33 -14.28 -3.41 -10.95
N ILE A 34 -13.46 -2.88 -10.03
CA ILE A 34 -12.04 -2.63 -10.29
C ILE A 34 -11.34 -3.94 -10.66
N PHE A 35 -11.54 -5.00 -9.87
CA PHE A 35 -10.83 -6.26 -10.07
C PHE A 35 -11.35 -7.05 -11.28
N GLU A 36 -12.62 -6.92 -11.64
CA GLU A 36 -13.16 -7.45 -12.91
C GLU A 36 -12.57 -6.71 -14.10
N THR A 37 -12.51 -5.38 -14.04
CA THR A 37 -11.98 -4.53 -15.12
C THR A 37 -10.53 -4.85 -15.47
N VAL A 38 -9.70 -5.12 -14.45
CA VAL A 38 -8.28 -5.48 -14.63
C VAL A 38 -8.06 -6.99 -14.84
N GLY A 39 -9.14 -7.78 -14.89
CA GLY A 39 -9.09 -9.23 -15.15
C GLY A 39 -8.52 -10.08 -14.01
N LEU A 40 -8.60 -9.59 -12.76
CA LEU A 40 -8.03 -10.22 -11.58
C LEU A 40 -9.08 -10.70 -10.56
N GLU A 41 -10.36 -10.50 -10.80
CA GLU A 41 -11.43 -11.00 -9.92
C GLU A 41 -11.56 -12.54 -9.99
N PRO A 42 -11.85 -13.25 -8.87
CA PRO A 42 -11.84 -12.79 -7.47
C PRO A 42 -10.48 -12.92 -6.79
N PHE A 43 -9.57 -13.70 -7.38
CA PHE A 43 -8.33 -14.12 -6.73
C PHE A 43 -7.37 -12.97 -6.46
N GLY A 44 -7.27 -12.02 -7.38
CA GLY A 44 -6.49 -10.80 -7.17
C GLY A 44 -7.11 -9.90 -6.11
N ARG A 45 -8.44 -9.76 -6.05
CA ARG A 45 -9.10 -8.95 -5.01
C ARG A 45 -8.78 -9.50 -3.62
N ILE A 46 -8.99 -10.80 -3.42
CA ILE A 46 -8.73 -11.44 -2.13
C ILE A 46 -7.23 -11.52 -1.85
N GLY A 47 -6.43 -11.93 -2.83
CA GLY A 47 -4.98 -12.08 -2.69
C GLY A 47 -4.27 -10.77 -2.38
N ILE A 48 -4.58 -9.68 -3.10
CA ILE A 48 -4.05 -8.35 -2.80
C ILE A 48 -4.54 -7.89 -1.43
N GLY A 49 -5.81 -8.14 -1.07
CA GLY A 49 -6.30 -7.84 0.29
C GLY A 49 -5.50 -8.56 1.38
N VAL A 50 -5.16 -9.84 1.21
CA VAL A 50 -4.32 -10.56 2.17
C VAL A 50 -2.92 -9.94 2.26
N LEU A 51 -2.31 -9.58 1.12
CA LEU A 51 -1.00 -8.93 1.09
C LEU A 51 -1.01 -7.54 1.73
N GLU A 52 -2.07 -6.75 1.53
CA GLU A 52 -2.26 -5.44 2.17
C GLU A 52 -2.43 -5.58 3.69
N LEU A 53 -3.14 -6.62 4.16
CA LEU A 53 -3.25 -6.92 5.60
C LEU A 53 -1.88 -7.24 6.20
N ILE A 54 -1.10 -8.09 5.52
CA ILE A 54 0.27 -8.42 5.93
C ILE A 54 1.12 -7.14 5.97
N ALA A 55 1.06 -6.30 4.93
CA ALA A 55 1.80 -5.04 4.88
C ALA A 55 1.44 -4.11 6.05
N GLY A 56 0.14 -3.95 6.34
CA GLY A 56 -0.35 -3.15 7.47
C GLY A 56 0.16 -3.65 8.83
N ILE A 57 0.15 -4.97 9.06
CA ILE A 57 0.69 -5.57 10.29
C ILE A 57 2.21 -5.33 10.40
N LEU A 58 2.96 -5.59 9.33
CA LEU A 58 4.41 -5.42 9.31
C LEU A 58 4.83 -3.96 9.56
N LEU A 59 4.03 -2.99 9.07
CA LEU A 59 4.25 -1.56 9.34
C LEU A 59 4.07 -1.20 10.80
N LEU A 60 3.30 -1.95 11.60
CA LEU A 60 3.09 -1.65 13.03
C LEU A 60 4.17 -2.28 13.93
N ILE A 61 4.83 -3.35 13.49
CA ILE A 61 5.89 -4.02 14.25
C ILE A 61 7.25 -3.34 13.94
N PRO A 62 7.95 -2.75 14.94
CA PRO A 62 9.16 -1.94 14.68
C PRO A 62 10.29 -2.65 13.93
N LYS A 63 10.44 -3.98 14.09
CA LYS A 63 11.51 -4.75 13.44
C LYS A 63 11.24 -5.08 11.96
N THR A 64 10.02 -4.87 11.48
CA THR A 64 9.57 -5.27 10.14
C THR A 64 9.06 -4.10 9.31
N VAL A 65 9.25 -2.86 9.76
CA VAL A 65 8.76 -1.66 9.09
C VAL A 65 9.26 -1.56 7.66
N TRP A 66 10.55 -1.83 7.43
CA TRP A 66 11.14 -1.83 6.10
C TRP A 66 10.42 -2.83 5.17
N ALA A 67 10.07 -4.02 5.66
CA ALA A 67 9.40 -5.05 4.87
C ALA A 67 7.96 -4.65 4.54
N GLY A 68 7.23 -4.12 5.54
CA GLY A 68 5.88 -3.59 5.33
C GLY A 68 5.86 -2.42 4.33
N ALA A 69 6.84 -1.53 4.39
CA ALA A 69 6.96 -0.40 3.47
C ALA A 69 7.30 -0.85 2.03
N VAL A 70 8.22 -1.81 1.86
CA VAL A 70 8.52 -2.41 0.55
C VAL A 70 7.29 -3.08 -0.05
N LEU A 71 6.58 -3.89 0.74
CA LEU A 71 5.38 -4.58 0.28
C LEU A 71 4.28 -3.58 -0.11
N THR A 72 4.08 -2.53 0.70
CA THR A 72 3.14 -1.44 0.39
C THR A 72 3.50 -0.74 -0.91
N LEU A 73 4.78 -0.44 -1.16
CA LEU A 73 5.21 0.18 -2.42
C LEU A 73 4.91 -0.71 -3.63
N GLY A 74 5.12 -2.02 -3.52
CA GLY A 74 4.79 -2.96 -4.59
C GLY A 74 3.29 -3.00 -4.90
N LEU A 75 2.46 -3.16 -3.86
CA LEU A 75 1.01 -3.26 -3.98
C LEU A 75 0.39 -1.96 -4.51
N ILE A 76 0.72 -0.83 -3.89
CA ILE A 76 0.18 0.48 -4.26
C ILE A 76 0.78 0.96 -5.59
N GLY A 77 2.03 0.63 -5.89
CA GLY A 77 2.62 0.87 -7.21
C GLY A 77 1.86 0.12 -8.30
N GLY A 78 1.50 -1.14 -8.07
CA GLY A 78 0.62 -1.90 -8.96
C GLY A 78 -0.75 -1.23 -9.14
N ALA A 79 -1.35 -0.73 -8.04
CA ALA A 79 -2.62 0.00 -8.10
C ALA A 79 -2.53 1.29 -8.93
N ILE A 80 -1.45 2.06 -8.79
CA ILE A 80 -1.19 3.27 -9.59
C ILE A 80 -1.06 2.91 -11.08
N ILE A 81 -0.29 1.86 -11.40
CA ILE A 81 -0.14 1.41 -12.79
C ILE A 81 -1.50 1.02 -13.39
N MET A 82 -2.34 0.29 -12.66
CA MET A 82 -3.69 -0.07 -13.11
C MET A 82 -4.56 1.16 -13.37
N HIS A 83 -4.48 2.20 -12.54
CA HIS A 83 -5.17 3.47 -12.78
C HIS A 83 -4.66 4.18 -14.04
N LEU A 84 -3.35 4.22 -14.24
CA LEU A 84 -2.77 4.90 -15.40
C LEU A 84 -2.96 4.15 -16.72
N THR A 85 -3.36 2.88 -16.69
CA THR A 85 -3.42 2.03 -17.89
C THR A 85 -4.81 1.49 -18.22
N GLN A 86 -5.60 1.07 -17.23
CA GLN A 86 -6.85 0.33 -17.45
C GLN A 86 -8.08 1.00 -16.81
N LEU A 87 -7.92 1.63 -15.64
CA LEU A 87 -9.06 2.17 -14.88
C LEU A 87 -9.32 3.67 -15.15
N GLY A 88 -8.28 4.45 -15.37
CA GLY A 88 -8.34 5.91 -15.35
C GLY A 88 -8.10 6.50 -13.95
N ILE A 89 -8.05 7.83 -13.88
CA ILE A 89 -7.89 8.56 -12.61
C ILE A 89 -9.17 8.49 -11.78
N GLU A 90 -10.33 8.62 -12.42
CA GLU A 90 -11.65 8.60 -11.79
C GLU A 90 -12.34 7.26 -12.07
N VAL A 91 -12.84 6.62 -11.01
CA VAL A 91 -13.53 5.34 -11.07
C VAL A 91 -14.92 5.51 -10.49
N LYS A 92 -15.96 5.18 -11.27
CA LYS A 92 -17.37 5.29 -10.83
C LYS A 92 -17.74 6.66 -10.20
N ASN A 93 -17.25 7.74 -10.77
CA ASN A 93 -17.49 9.12 -10.30
C ASN A 93 -16.97 9.38 -8.87
N ASP A 94 -15.89 8.70 -8.44
CA ASP A 94 -15.25 8.92 -7.14
C ASP A 94 -14.44 10.23 -7.06
N GLY A 95 -14.43 11.05 -8.12
CA GLY A 95 -13.65 12.29 -8.18
C GLY A 95 -12.14 12.09 -8.12
N GLY A 96 -11.64 10.88 -8.40
CA GLY A 96 -10.23 10.52 -8.32
C GLY A 96 -9.72 10.18 -6.92
N MET A 97 -10.62 9.99 -5.96
CA MET A 97 -10.30 9.68 -4.56
C MET A 97 -9.39 8.46 -4.43
N LEU A 98 -9.67 7.37 -5.16
CA LEU A 98 -8.87 6.14 -5.11
C LEU A 98 -7.46 6.36 -5.64
N PHE A 99 -7.33 7.04 -6.79
CA PHE A 99 -6.03 7.34 -7.38
C PHE A 99 -5.17 8.24 -6.48
N ILE A 100 -5.75 9.33 -5.98
CA ILE A 100 -5.06 10.29 -5.11
C ILE A 100 -4.62 9.60 -3.81
N THR A 101 -5.49 8.77 -3.22
CA THR A 101 -5.16 8.00 -2.01
C THR A 101 -4.01 7.02 -2.29
N ALA A 102 -3.98 6.38 -3.46
CA ALA A 102 -2.88 5.51 -3.85
C ALA A 102 -1.55 6.29 -3.99
N VAL A 103 -1.55 7.45 -4.67
CA VAL A 103 -0.35 8.29 -4.82
C VAL A 103 0.19 8.77 -3.47
N ILE A 104 -0.70 9.26 -2.59
CA ILE A 104 -0.31 9.71 -1.24
C ILE A 104 0.28 8.53 -0.45
N THR A 105 -0.41 7.38 -0.44
CA THR A 105 0.06 6.20 0.30
C THR A 105 1.40 5.70 -0.21
N PHE A 106 1.62 5.72 -1.53
CA PHE A 106 2.89 5.38 -2.15
C PHE A 106 4.01 6.33 -1.70
N ALA A 107 3.78 7.65 -1.74
CA ALA A 107 4.75 8.65 -1.29
C ALA A 107 5.09 8.49 0.19
N LEU A 108 4.08 8.30 1.05
CA LEU A 108 4.28 8.08 2.48
C LEU A 108 5.09 6.79 2.73
N SER A 109 4.77 5.70 2.02
CA SER A 109 5.51 4.45 2.13
C SER A 109 6.96 4.58 1.67
N ALA A 110 7.22 5.35 0.60
CA ALA A 110 8.57 5.65 0.14
C ALA A 110 9.38 6.42 1.20
N ILE A 111 8.76 7.40 1.85
CA ILE A 111 9.37 8.13 2.97
C ILE A 111 9.69 7.18 4.13
N VAL A 112 8.73 6.34 4.54
CA VAL A 112 8.94 5.35 5.62
C VAL A 112 10.07 4.38 5.26
N LEU A 113 10.10 3.86 4.03
CA LEU A 113 11.18 2.98 3.59
C LEU A 113 12.52 3.70 3.60
N TYR A 114 12.59 4.95 3.14
CA TYR A 114 13.82 5.73 3.18
C TYR A 114 14.32 5.95 4.62
N MET A 115 13.42 6.20 5.57
CA MET A 115 13.75 6.34 6.99
C MET A 115 14.31 5.03 7.59
N HIS A 116 13.79 3.88 7.14
CA HIS A 116 14.18 2.54 7.60
C HIS A 116 15.15 1.82 6.64
N ARG A 117 15.75 2.51 5.66
CA ARG A 117 16.57 1.91 4.59
C ARG A 117 17.78 1.11 5.09
N LYS A 118 18.30 1.44 6.27
CA LYS A 118 19.44 0.74 6.89
C LYS A 118 19.05 -0.63 7.45
N GLU A 119 17.76 -0.86 7.70
CA GLU A 119 17.23 -2.14 8.19
C GLU A 119 16.98 -3.13 7.06
N VAL A 120 17.02 -2.68 5.79
CA VAL A 120 16.87 -3.53 4.62
C VAL A 120 18.09 -4.47 4.51
N PRO A 121 17.93 -5.80 4.58
CA PRO A 121 19.05 -6.74 4.66
C PRO A 121 20.06 -6.65 3.51
N LEU A 122 19.61 -6.29 2.30
CA LEU A 122 20.42 -6.19 1.09
C LEU A 122 21.18 -4.86 0.96
N ILE A 123 20.62 -3.76 1.47
CA ILE A 123 21.20 -2.42 1.37
C ILE A 123 22.06 -2.10 2.61
N GLY A 124 21.62 -2.56 3.79
CA GLY A 124 22.30 -2.32 5.06
C GLY A 124 23.75 -2.84 5.07
N LYS A 125 24.05 -3.95 4.38
CA LYS A 125 25.41 -4.52 4.31
C LYS A 125 26.40 -3.69 3.48
N ARG A 126 25.95 -2.89 2.50
CA ARG A 126 26.83 -2.09 1.62
C ARG A 126 27.13 -0.68 2.13
N LEU A 127 26.43 -0.22 3.17
CA LEU A 127 26.63 1.11 3.78
C LEU A 127 27.57 1.08 5.00
N TYR A 128 28.17 -0.08 5.30
CA TYR A 128 29.18 -0.28 6.36
C TYR A 128 30.60 -0.47 5.82
N LEU A 129 30.82 -0.29 4.51
CA LEU A 129 32.12 -0.18 3.85
C LEU A 129 32.36 1.27 3.47
#